data_AF-A0A8H6Y2C4-F1
#
_entry.id   AF-A0A8H6Y2C4-F1
#
_cell.length_a   1.000
_cell.length_b   1.000
_cell.length_c   1.000
_cell.angle_alpha   90.00
_cell.angle_beta   90.00
_cell.angle_gamma   90.00
#
_symmetry.space_group_name_H-M   'P 1'
#
loop_
_entity.id
_entity.type
_entity.pdbx_description
1 polymer ?
#
loop_
_entity_poly.entity_id
_entity_poly.type
_entity_poly.pdbx_seq_one_letter_code
_entity_poly.pdbx_strand_id
1 'polypeptide(L)'
;MPYEIEVWTDGTCRGNGEPGSVARASAWFSRPLNGSKGWSRPLPQYPTPTNQRAELAGIVLALELATERRARLVHDPFFILTIHTDSKYAIGCLRDWIDKWRNNGWYNNRGLEVANRDLIEKASGMIDEINYNGRVDFVWVRRELNGNADRLAKEACYN
;
A
#
# COMPACT_ATOMS: atom_id res chain seq x y z
N MET A 1 14.21 22.38 -1.73
CA MET A 1 13.83 21.46 -0.64
C MET A 1 13.00 20.34 -1.26
N PRO A 2 13.16 19.10 -0.79
CA PRO A 2 12.35 17.99 -1.28
C PRO A 2 10.86 18.25 -1.02
N TYR A 3 10.00 17.65 -1.83
CA TYR A 3 8.57 17.64 -1.60
C TYR A 3 8.20 16.35 -0.87
N GLU A 4 7.73 16.46 0.37
CA GLU A 4 7.53 15.33 1.27
C GLU A 4 6.04 15.07 1.51
N ILE A 5 5.65 13.80 1.47
CA ILE A 5 4.31 13.33 1.81
C ILE A 5 4.41 12.16 2.78
N GLU A 6 3.58 12.19 3.83
CA GLU A 6 3.34 11.05 4.71
C GLU A 6 1.94 10.48 4.49
N VAL A 7 1.87 9.15 4.46
CA VAL A 7 0.63 8.40 4.27
C VAL A 7 0.58 7.19 5.18
N TRP A 8 -0.59 6.94 5.77
CA TRP A 8 -0.91 5.77 6.56
C TRP A 8 -1.81 4.87 5.76
N THR A 9 -1.48 3.59 5.67
CA THR A 9 -2.25 2.60 4.91
C THR A 9 -2.73 1.49 5.81
N ASP A 10 -3.91 0.96 5.50
CA ASP A 10 -4.49 -0.20 6.16
C ASP A 10 -5.35 -0.97 5.14
N GLY A 11 -5.60 -2.24 5.41
CA GLY A 11 -6.49 -3.09 4.66
C GLY A 11 -7.29 -4.01 5.56
N THR A 12 -8.61 -3.99 5.42
CA THR A 12 -9.49 -4.90 6.17
C THR A 12 -10.18 -5.87 5.23
N CYS A 13 -10.37 -7.12 5.67
CA CYS A 13 -11.15 -8.13 4.99
C CYS A 13 -12.09 -8.83 5.97
N ARG A 14 -13.40 -8.71 5.73
CA ARG A 14 -14.42 -9.53 6.38
C ARG A 14 -14.49 -10.89 5.68
N GLY A 15 -14.44 -11.97 6.45
CA GLY A 15 -14.48 -13.34 5.91
C GLY A 15 -13.14 -13.84 5.35
N ASN A 16 -12.03 -13.15 5.61
CA ASN A 16 -10.66 -13.43 5.15
C ASN A 16 -10.41 -14.79 4.46
N GLY A 17 -10.48 -14.82 3.13
CA GLY A 17 -10.17 -15.99 2.31
C GLY A 17 -11.36 -16.91 2.00
N GLU A 18 -12.53 -16.65 2.58
CA GLU A 18 -13.76 -17.43 2.35
C GLU A 18 -14.59 -16.87 1.18
N PRO A 19 -15.41 -17.71 0.52
CA PRO A 19 -16.39 -17.23 -0.45
C PRO A 19 -17.29 -16.14 0.12
N GLY A 20 -17.46 -15.03 -0.62
CA GLY A 20 -18.23 -13.87 -0.16
C GLY A 20 -17.44 -12.91 0.75
N SER A 21 -16.12 -13.09 0.88
CA SER A 21 -15.25 -12.14 1.55
C SER A 21 -15.41 -10.73 0.98
N VAL A 22 -15.39 -9.72 1.83
CA VAL A 22 -15.41 -8.31 1.42
C VAL A 22 -14.19 -7.64 1.99
N ALA A 23 -13.37 -7.03 1.14
CA ALA A 23 -12.20 -6.29 1.58
C ALA A 23 -12.17 -4.85 1.09
N ARG A 24 -11.51 -4.00 1.87
CA ARG A 24 -11.28 -2.59 1.58
C ARG A 24 -9.83 -2.26 1.88
N ALA A 25 -9.26 -1.44 1.00
CA ALA A 25 -7.98 -0.78 1.19
C ALA A 25 -8.22 0.68 1.55
N SER A 26 -7.38 1.25 2.40
CA SER A 26 -7.42 2.66 2.77
C SER A 26 -6.03 3.31 2.72
N ALA A 27 -6.02 4.61 2.42
CA ALA A 27 -4.84 5.46 2.44
C ALA A 27 -5.21 6.82 3.06
N TRP A 28 -4.56 7.18 4.16
CA TRP A 28 -4.79 8.40 4.91
C TRP A 28 -3.55 9.29 4.82
N PHE A 29 -3.67 10.42 4.14
CA PHE A 29 -2.57 11.35 4.01
C PHE A 29 -2.63 12.41 5.10
N SER A 30 -1.55 12.54 5.86
CA SER A 30 -1.36 13.70 6.74
C SER A 30 -0.79 14.85 5.91
N ARG A 31 -1.32 16.06 6.10
CA ARG A 31 -0.70 17.28 5.60
C ARG A 31 -0.53 18.25 6.76
N PRO A 32 0.67 18.83 6.95
CA PRO A 32 0.88 19.84 7.98
C PRO A 32 0.01 21.10 7.82
N LEU A 33 -0.43 21.44 6.59
CA LEU A 33 -1.01 22.76 6.30
C LEU A 33 -2.41 22.79 5.67
N ASN A 34 -2.91 21.69 5.10
CA ASN A 34 -4.20 21.65 4.36
C ASN A 34 -5.18 20.57 4.87
N GLY A 35 -4.98 20.11 6.10
CA GLY A 35 -5.78 19.04 6.70
C GLY A 35 -5.45 17.65 6.16
N SER A 36 -5.73 16.64 6.97
CA SER A 36 -5.61 15.24 6.59
C SER A 36 -6.79 14.80 5.71
N LYS A 37 -6.54 13.94 4.71
CA LYS A 37 -7.61 13.38 3.89
C LYS A 37 -7.41 11.88 3.69
N GLY A 38 -8.53 11.16 3.74
CA GLY A 38 -8.59 9.72 3.55
C GLY A 38 -9.19 9.32 2.21
N TRP A 39 -8.69 8.23 1.66
CA TRP A 39 -9.25 7.54 0.51
C TRP A 39 -9.43 6.06 0.84
N SER A 40 -10.46 5.43 0.30
CA SER A 40 -10.65 3.99 0.37
C SER A 40 -11.12 3.43 -0.97
N ARG A 41 -10.86 2.15 -1.21
CA ARG A 41 -11.41 1.42 -2.37
C ARG A 41 -11.82 0.00 -2.00
N PRO A 42 -12.92 -0.54 -2.57
CA PRO A 42 -13.21 -1.97 -2.51
C PRO A 42 -12.19 -2.78 -3.31
N LEU A 43 -11.89 -3.97 -2.82
CA LEU A 43 -11.17 -4.97 -3.60
C LEU A 43 -12.15 -5.81 -4.43
N PRO A 44 -11.73 -6.28 -5.62
CA PRO A 44 -12.54 -7.19 -6.42
C PRO A 44 -12.73 -8.53 -5.68
N GLN A 45 -13.82 -9.23 -5.98
CA GLN A 45 -14.14 -10.55 -5.41
C GLN A 45 -13.24 -11.67 -5.93
N TYR A 46 -12.51 -11.43 -7.03
CA TYR A 46 -11.56 -12.37 -7.60
C TYR A 46 -10.18 -11.71 -7.79
N PRO A 47 -9.08 -12.34 -7.33
CA PRO A 47 -9.06 -13.52 -6.46
C PRO A 47 -9.71 -13.22 -5.10
N THR A 48 -10.13 -14.27 -4.37
CA THR A 48 -10.83 -14.13 -3.09
C THR A 48 -10.09 -13.18 -2.16
N PRO A 49 -10.75 -12.12 -1.67
CA PRO A 49 -10.10 -11.14 -0.81
C PRO A 49 -9.53 -11.75 0.47
N THR A 50 -8.37 -11.26 0.88
CA THR A 50 -7.72 -11.58 2.15
C THR A 50 -7.22 -10.30 2.81
N ASN A 51 -6.94 -10.34 4.11
CA ASN A 51 -6.31 -9.22 4.81
C ASN A 51 -4.98 -8.84 4.17
N GLN A 52 -4.11 -9.82 3.89
CA GLN A 52 -2.81 -9.59 3.24
C GLN A 52 -2.94 -8.88 1.88
N ARG A 53 -3.95 -9.26 1.08
CA ARG A 53 -4.25 -8.62 -0.19
C ARG A 53 -4.78 -7.20 0.01
N ALA A 54 -5.63 -6.97 1.00
CA ALA A 54 -6.15 -5.66 1.35
C ALA A 54 -5.04 -4.69 1.77
N GLU A 55 -4.09 -5.15 2.59
CA GLU A 55 -2.94 -4.37 3.04
C GLU A 55 -2.05 -3.93 1.88
N LEU A 56 -1.68 -4.86 0.99
CA LEU A 56 -0.93 -4.55 -0.23
C LEU A 56 -1.71 -3.59 -1.14
N ALA A 57 -3.02 -3.77 -1.26
CA ALA A 57 -3.87 -2.89 -2.04
C ALA A 57 -3.97 -1.48 -1.44
N GLY A 58 -3.83 -1.33 -0.11
CA GLY A 58 -3.70 -0.06 0.61
C GLY A 58 -2.43 0.69 0.21
N ILE A 59 -1.29 0.00 0.18
CA ILE A 59 -0.01 0.56 -0.30
C ILE A 59 -0.11 0.97 -1.77
N VAL A 60 -0.69 0.13 -2.64
CA VAL A 60 -0.89 0.48 -4.05
C VAL A 60 -1.76 1.74 -4.18
N LEU A 61 -2.84 1.85 -3.40
CA LEU A 61 -3.71 3.03 -3.41
C LEU A 61 -2.94 4.29 -2.98
N ALA A 62 -2.09 4.18 -1.95
CA ALA A 62 -1.25 5.29 -1.52
C ALA A 62 -0.25 5.72 -2.60
N LEU A 63 0.40 4.77 -3.26
CA LEU A 63 1.34 5.03 -4.36
C LEU A 63 0.64 5.70 -5.56
N GLU A 64 -0.56 5.24 -5.94
CA GLU A 64 -1.39 5.86 -7.00
C GLU A 64 -1.69 7.32 -6.69
N LEU A 65 -2.22 7.59 -5.50
CA LEU A 65 -2.59 8.94 -5.08
C LEU A 65 -1.37 9.86 -4.88
N ALA A 66 -0.23 9.30 -4.46
CA ALA A 66 1.03 10.06 -4.32
C ALA A 66 1.58 10.44 -5.71
N THR A 67 1.58 9.50 -6.65
CA THR A 67 2.05 9.72 -8.03
C THR A 67 1.19 10.75 -8.75
N GLU A 68 -0.14 10.66 -8.63
CA GLU A 68 -1.07 11.66 -9.17
C GLU A 68 -0.82 13.07 -8.60
N ARG A 69 -0.40 13.18 -7.33
CA ARG A 69 -0.04 14.46 -6.73
C ARG A 69 1.29 14.97 -7.22
N ARG A 70 2.30 14.10 -7.32
CA ARG A 70 3.61 14.45 -7.86
C ARG A 70 3.47 15.01 -9.29
N ALA A 71 2.63 14.38 -10.12
CA ALA A 71 2.37 14.82 -11.49
C ALA A 71 1.76 16.24 -11.60
N ARG A 72 1.20 16.79 -10.50
CA ARG A 72 0.67 18.16 -10.45
C ARG A 72 1.68 19.17 -9.92
N LEU A 73 2.86 18.73 -9.48
CA LEU A 73 3.91 19.63 -9.00
C LEU A 73 4.62 20.28 -10.19
N VAL A 74 4.92 21.56 -10.04
CA VAL A 74 5.74 22.30 -11.00
C VAL A 74 7.22 22.04 -10.67
N HIS A 75 8.06 21.92 -11.70
CA HIS A 75 9.52 21.76 -11.61
C HIS A 75 10.07 20.38 -11.17
N ASP A 76 9.23 19.34 -11.09
CA ASP A 76 9.61 17.95 -10.71
C ASP A 76 10.62 17.90 -9.54
N PRO A 77 10.24 18.40 -8.36
CA PRO A 77 11.14 18.39 -7.21
C PRO A 77 11.43 16.95 -6.77
N PHE A 78 12.58 16.75 -6.12
CA PHE A 78 12.87 15.48 -5.47
C PHE A 78 11.73 15.11 -4.51
N PHE A 79 11.10 13.95 -4.75
CA PHE A 79 9.85 13.56 -4.10
C PHE A 79 10.08 12.49 -3.04
N ILE A 80 9.67 12.74 -1.79
CA ILE A 80 9.81 11.79 -0.69
C ILE A 80 8.41 11.33 -0.26
N LEU A 81 8.18 10.03 -0.29
CA LEU A 81 6.94 9.40 0.17
C LEU A 81 7.24 8.45 1.33
N THR A 82 6.71 8.77 2.52
CA THR A 82 6.80 7.90 3.69
C THR A 82 5.48 7.17 3.90
N ILE A 83 5.51 5.84 3.79
CA ILE A 83 4.35 4.97 3.96
C ILE A 83 4.40 4.30 5.33
N HIS A 84 3.42 4.60 6.17
CA HIS A 84 3.20 3.99 7.46
C HIS A 84 2.19 2.85 7.33
N THR A 85 2.55 1.65 7.80
CA THR A 85 1.66 0.48 7.83
C THR A 85 2.01 -0.40 9.03
N ASP A 86 1.01 -1.08 9.59
CA ASP A 86 1.21 -2.12 10.60
C ASP A 86 1.43 -3.51 9.97
N SER A 87 1.29 -3.64 8.65
CA SER A 87 1.50 -4.87 7.89
C SER A 87 2.98 -5.15 7.65
N LYS A 88 3.58 -5.94 8.55
CA LYS A 88 4.94 -6.50 8.35
C LYS A 88 5.03 -7.34 7.08
N TYR A 89 3.93 -8.02 6.71
CA TYR A 89 3.87 -8.80 5.47
C TYR A 89 4.08 -7.90 4.25
N ALA A 90 3.34 -6.79 4.16
CA ALA A 90 3.42 -5.90 3.02
C ALA A 90 4.80 -5.24 2.90
N ILE A 91 5.39 -4.81 4.03
CA ILE A 91 6.77 -4.29 4.07
C ILE A 91 7.76 -5.37 3.60
N GLY A 92 7.66 -6.59 4.13
CA GLY A 92 8.54 -7.71 3.74
C GLY A 92 8.46 -8.00 2.24
N CYS A 93 7.25 -8.02 1.68
CA CYS A 93 7.03 -8.22 0.24
C CYS A 93 7.72 -7.16 -0.61
N LEU A 94 7.61 -5.88 -0.24
CA LEU A 94 8.05 -4.76 -1.08
C LEU A 94 9.49 -4.31 -0.83
N ARG A 95 10.10 -4.74 0.28
CA ARG A 95 11.46 -4.36 0.65
C ARG A 95 12.42 -5.54 0.71
N ASP A 96 12.01 -6.63 1.36
CA ASP A 96 12.94 -7.68 1.76
C ASP A 96 12.94 -8.89 0.80
N TRP A 97 11.82 -9.16 0.14
CA TRP A 97 11.63 -10.38 -0.66
C TRP A 97 11.52 -10.14 -2.17
N ILE A 98 11.20 -8.91 -2.59
CA ILE A 98 10.93 -8.57 -3.99
C ILE A 98 12.07 -8.94 -4.94
N ASP A 99 13.31 -8.61 -4.58
CA ASP A 99 14.47 -8.88 -5.43
C ASP A 99 14.71 -10.38 -5.61
N LYS A 100 14.51 -11.15 -4.55
CA LYS A 100 14.61 -12.61 -4.62
C LYS A 100 13.54 -13.19 -5.54
N TRP A 101 12.30 -12.70 -5.45
CA TRP A 101 11.19 -13.17 -6.29
C TRP A 101 11.34 -12.78 -7.76
N ARG A 102 11.81 -11.56 -8.05
CA ARG A 102 12.14 -11.12 -9.41
C ARG A 102 13.21 -12.02 -10.04
N ASN A 103 14.21 -12.43 -9.27
CA ASN A 103 15.32 -13.26 -9.75
C ASN A 103 14.99 -14.75 -9.87
N ASN A 104 14.02 -15.27 -9.10
CA ASN A 104 13.69 -16.70 -9.08
C ASN A 104 12.40 -17.06 -9.83
N GLY A 105 11.87 -16.15 -10.64
CA GLY A 105 10.66 -16.38 -11.44
C GLY A 105 9.36 -16.37 -10.64
N TRP A 106 9.32 -15.69 -9.49
CA TRP A 106 8.15 -15.55 -8.62
C TRP A 106 7.68 -16.83 -7.92
N TYR A 107 8.63 -17.64 -7.46
CA TYR A 107 8.36 -18.80 -6.63
C TYR A 107 8.80 -18.59 -5.18
N ASN A 108 7.98 -19.05 -4.24
CA ASN A 108 8.33 -19.06 -2.82
C ASN A 108 9.25 -20.25 -2.48
N ASN A 109 9.70 -20.32 -1.22
CA ASN A 109 10.58 -21.39 -0.75
C ASN A 109 9.95 -22.80 -0.78
N ARG A 110 8.63 -22.90 -0.95
CA ARG A 110 7.89 -24.17 -1.10
C ARG A 110 7.70 -24.56 -2.58
N GLY A 111 8.27 -23.80 -3.52
CA GLY A 111 8.11 -24.03 -4.96
C GLY A 111 6.72 -23.66 -5.49
N LEU A 112 5.92 -22.92 -4.72
CA LEU A 112 4.62 -22.43 -5.16
C LEU A 112 4.75 -20.99 -5.65
N GLU A 113 3.84 -20.56 -6.53
CA GLU A 113 3.78 -19.17 -6.96
C GLU A 113 3.58 -18.22 -5.77
N VAL A 114 4.22 -17.06 -5.83
CA VAL A 114 4.08 -16.02 -4.81
C VAL A 114 2.66 -15.48 -4.80
N ALA A 115 2.00 -15.58 -3.65
CA ALA A 115 0.67 -15.01 -3.45
C ALA A 115 0.69 -13.48 -3.61
N ASN A 116 -0.39 -12.91 -4.15
CA ASN A 116 -0.55 -11.47 -4.39
C ASN A 116 0.52 -10.85 -5.30
N ARG A 117 1.19 -11.67 -6.13
CA ARG A 117 2.20 -11.23 -7.10
C ARG A 117 1.75 -10.01 -7.89
N ASP A 118 0.50 -9.99 -8.34
CA ASP A 118 -0.10 -8.91 -9.13
C ASP A 118 -0.01 -7.54 -8.41
N LEU A 119 -0.31 -7.49 -7.12
CA LEU A 119 -0.23 -6.25 -6.33
C LEU A 119 1.22 -5.90 -5.98
N ILE A 120 2.06 -6.90 -5.73
CA ILE A 120 3.47 -6.71 -5.39
C ILE A 120 4.23 -6.16 -6.61
N GLU A 121 4.04 -6.75 -7.79
CA GLU A 121 4.62 -6.26 -9.05
C GLU A 121 4.18 -4.83 -9.34
N LYS A 122 2.88 -4.55 -9.20
CA LYS A 122 2.34 -3.20 -9.41
C LYS A 122 2.95 -2.19 -8.44
N ALA A 123 2.93 -2.46 -7.14
CA ALA A 123 3.51 -1.58 -6.14
C ALA A 123 5.00 -1.36 -6.38
N SER A 124 5.76 -2.43 -6.67
CA SER A 124 7.19 -2.34 -6.93
C SER A 124 7.51 -1.49 -8.14
N GLY A 125 6.77 -1.62 -9.25
CA GLY A 125 6.97 -0.78 -10.43
C GLY A 125 6.73 0.71 -10.15
N MET A 126 5.71 1.03 -9.34
CA MET A 126 5.43 2.42 -8.94
C MET A 126 6.49 2.98 -7.98
N ILE A 127 7.03 2.14 -7.10
CA ILE A 127 8.16 2.50 -6.23
C ILE A 127 9.38 2.81 -7.09
N ASP A 128 9.69 1.97 -8.08
CA ASP A 128 10.80 2.18 -9.01
C ASP A 128 10.62 3.51 -9.79
N GLU A 129 9.39 3.82 -10.24
CA GLU A 129 9.06 5.08 -10.91
C GLU A 129 9.28 6.32 -10.01
N ILE A 130 8.85 6.25 -8.74
CA ILE A 130 9.08 7.33 -7.79
C ILE A 130 10.57 7.50 -7.49
N ASN A 131 11.29 6.40 -7.31
CA ASN A 131 12.71 6.39 -6.97
C ASN A 131 13.62 6.97 -8.07
N TYR A 132 13.13 7.16 -9.30
CA TYR A 132 13.88 7.81 -10.37
C TYR A 132 14.28 9.26 -10.03
N ASN A 133 13.39 10.02 -9.36
CA ASN A 133 13.66 11.37 -8.86
C ASN A 133 12.97 11.57 -7.51
N GLY A 134 13.25 10.64 -6.60
CA GLY A 134 12.59 10.60 -5.31
C GLY A 134 13.02 9.41 -4.48
N ARG A 135 12.26 9.15 -3.42
CA ARG A 135 12.44 8.00 -2.54
C ARG A 135 11.10 7.59 -1.92
N VAL A 136 10.84 6.30 -1.87
CA VAL A 136 9.77 5.71 -1.06
C VAL A 136 10.37 5.05 0.19
N ASP A 137 9.92 5.49 1.36
CA ASP A 137 10.31 4.93 2.66
C ASP A 137 9.14 4.18 3.29
N PHE A 138 9.42 3.04 3.93
CA PHE A 138 8.43 2.29 4.70
C PHE A 138 8.73 2.38 6.19
N VAL A 139 7.71 2.76 6.96
CA VAL A 139 7.77 2.81 8.42
C VAL A 139 6.75 1.83 8.98
N TRP A 140 7.26 0.78 9.63
CA TRP A 140 6.37 -0.10 10.39
C TRP A 140 5.87 0.63 11.64
N VAL A 141 4.56 0.68 11.81
CA VAL A 141 3.92 1.25 13.00
C VAL A 141 3.13 0.17 13.75
N ARG A 142 2.98 0.34 15.06
CA ARG A 142 2.03 -0.49 15.81
C ARG A 142 0.61 -0.14 15.34
N ARG A 143 -0.27 -1.14 15.21
CA ARG A 143 -1.67 -0.97 14.79
C ARG A 143 -2.41 0.15 15.55
N GLU A 144 -2.13 0.27 16.84
CA GLU A 144 -2.69 1.26 17.77
C GLU A 144 -2.42 2.70 17.31
N LEU A 145 -1.30 2.92 16.61
CA LEU A 145 -0.86 4.20 16.09
C LEU A 145 -1.36 4.45 14.65
N ASN A 146 -2.03 3.47 14.03
CA ASN A 146 -2.57 3.53 12.67
C ASN A 146 -4.09 3.84 12.64
N GLY A 147 -4.64 4.39 13.72
CA GLY A 147 -6.09 4.44 13.96
C GLY A 147 -6.94 5.13 12.89
N ASN A 148 -6.41 6.16 12.20
CA ASN A 148 -7.17 6.84 11.13
C ASN A 148 -7.33 5.98 9.87
N ALA A 149 -6.28 5.26 9.46
CA ALA A 149 -6.34 4.37 8.31
C ALA A 149 -7.18 3.12 8.61
N ASP A 150 -7.02 2.53 9.80
CA ASP A 150 -7.82 1.40 10.30
C ASP A 150 -9.31 1.76 10.34
N ARG A 151 -9.65 2.91 10.93
CA ARG A 151 -11.04 3.39 11.00
C ARG A 151 -11.63 3.60 9.61
N LEU A 152 -10.89 4.25 8.71
CA LEU A 152 -11.37 4.47 7.34
C LEU A 152 -11.58 3.17 6.57
N ALA A 153 -10.69 2.19 6.71
CA ALA A 153 -10.85 0.88 6.09
C ALA A 153 -12.09 0.16 6.62
N LYS A 154 -12.29 0.17 7.95
CA LYS A 154 -13.45 -0.44 8.60
C LYS A 154 -14.75 0.24 8.21
N GLU A 155 -14.85 1.55 8.33
CA GLU A 155 -16.04 2.31 7.91
C GLU A 155 -16.38 2.02 6.45
N ALA A 156 -15.38 1.94 5.56
CA ALA A 156 -15.64 1.60 4.17
C ALA A 156 -16.08 0.14 3.95
N CYS A 157 -15.72 -0.79 4.84
CA CYS A 157 -15.98 -2.22 4.67
C CYS A 157 -17.31 -2.68 5.27
N TYR A 158 -17.79 -1.98 6.29
CA TYR A 158 -19.01 -2.32 7.03
C TYR A 158 -20.21 -1.44 6.67
N ASN A 159 -20.04 -0.45 5.78
CA ASN A 159 -21.11 0.30 5.11
C ASN A 159 -21.37 -0.26 3.71
#